data_AF-A0A962QH16-F1
#
_entry.id   AF-A0A962QH16-F1
#
_cell.length_a   1.000
_cell.length_b   1.000
_cell.length_c   1.000
_cell.angle_alpha   90.00
_cell.angle_beta   90.00
_cell.angle_gamma   90.00
#
_symmetry.space_group_name_H-M   'P 1'
#
loop_
_entity.id
_entity.type
_entity.pdbx_description
1 polymer ?
#
loop_
_entity_poly.entity_id
_entity_poly.type
_entity_poly.pdbx_seq_one_letter_code
_entity_poly.pdbx_strand_id
1 'polypeptide(L)'
;RRQNAALFDGDPARVPTRALTMGVGTILEARELLLLVTGSAKANILARAVEGPITAMVSASAIQLHPQCKVIVDADAASELQGREYYDWVFQNEPEWAAFRS
;
A
#
# COMPACT_ATOMS: atom_id res chain seq x y z
N ARG A 1 -8.65 -14.89 6.84
CA ARG A 1 -9.57 -15.22 7.97
C ARG A 1 -8.89 -15.06 9.32
N ARG A 2 -7.81 -15.79 9.65
CA ARG A 2 -7.07 -15.58 10.92
C ARG A 2 -6.66 -14.13 11.17
N GLN A 3 -6.21 -13.42 10.13
CA GLN A 3 -5.86 -12.00 10.20
C GLN A 3 -7.01 -11.08 10.68
N ASN A 4 -8.26 -11.42 10.39
CA ASN A 4 -9.42 -10.61 10.81
C ASN A 4 -10.13 -11.20 12.02
N ALA A 5 -9.74 -12.38 12.51
CA ALA A 5 -10.45 -13.11 13.56
C ALA A 5 -10.55 -12.31 14.88
N ALA A 6 -9.57 -11.45 15.18
CA ALA A 6 -9.63 -10.56 16.33
C ALA A 6 -10.86 -9.63 16.32
N LEU A 7 -11.41 -9.33 15.13
CA LEU A 7 -12.64 -8.53 14.96
C LEU A 7 -13.93 -9.38 15.09
N PHE A 8 -13.81 -10.70 15.22
CA PHE A 8 -14.92 -11.66 15.29
C PHE A 8 -14.72 -12.62 16.49
N ASP A 9 -14.58 -12.05 17.68
CA ASP A 9 -14.40 -12.75 18.97
C ASP A 9 -13.20 -13.71 19.01
N GLY A 10 -12.18 -13.45 18.19
CA GLY A 10 -11.01 -14.32 18.06
C GLY A 10 -11.28 -15.62 17.29
N ASP A 11 -12.49 -15.83 16.76
CA ASP A 11 -12.90 -17.06 16.09
C ASP A 11 -12.82 -16.92 14.55
N PRO A 12 -11.86 -17.58 13.87
CA PRO A 12 -11.76 -17.54 12.42
C PRO A 12 -12.97 -18.13 11.69
N ALA A 13 -13.77 -18.98 12.34
CA ALA A 13 -14.98 -19.55 11.77
C ALA A 13 -16.12 -18.53 11.66
N ARG A 14 -16.08 -17.47 12.48
CA ARG A 14 -17.03 -16.35 12.43
C ARG A 14 -16.71 -15.32 11.35
N VAL A 15 -15.50 -15.35 10.78
CA VAL A 15 -15.11 -14.44 9.69
C VAL A 15 -15.87 -14.80 8.41
N PRO A 16 -16.61 -13.85 7.79
CA PRO A 16 -17.36 -14.12 6.56
C PRO A 16 -16.51 -14.77 5.47
N THR A 17 -17.09 -15.74 4.76
CA THR A 17 -16.37 -16.50 3.73
C THR A 17 -16.26 -15.76 2.40
N ARG A 18 -17.14 -14.77 2.18
CA ARG A 18 -17.24 -13.95 0.97
C ARG A 18 -17.32 -12.48 1.36
N ALA A 19 -16.83 -11.62 0.48
CA ALA A 19 -16.93 -10.17 0.60
C ALA A 19 -17.30 -9.59 -0.77
N LEU A 20 -18.04 -8.49 -0.77
CA LEU A 20 -18.19 -7.64 -1.95
C LEU A 20 -17.01 -6.66 -1.94
N THR A 21 -16.26 -6.62 -3.03
CA THR A 21 -15.10 -5.73 -3.18
C THR A 21 -15.21 -4.99 -4.50
N MET A 22 -14.73 -3.76 -4.53
CA MET A 22 -14.47 -3.09 -5.80
C MET A 22 -13.39 -3.87 -6.56
N GLY A 23 -13.51 -3.88 -7.89
CA GLY A 23 -12.48 -4.43 -8.76
C GLY A 23 -11.27 -3.50 -8.82
N VAL A 24 -10.10 -4.07 -9.13
CA VAL A 24 -8.86 -3.29 -9.28
C VAL A 24 -9.01 -2.23 -10.40
N GLY A 25 -9.69 -2.57 -11.50
CA GLY A 25 -9.97 -1.60 -12.58
C GLY A 25 -10.74 -0.39 -12.08
N THR A 26 -11.81 -0.59 -11.30
CA THR A 26 -12.60 0.50 -10.72
C THR A 26 -11.77 1.37 -9.76
N ILE A 27 -10.84 0.78 -9.00
CA ILE A 27 -9.92 1.54 -8.17
C ILE A 27 -9.02 2.42 -9.05
N LEU A 28 -8.49 1.87 -10.15
CA LEU A 28 -7.62 2.60 -11.08
C LEU A 28 -8.33 3.69 -11.90
N GLU A 29 -9.66 3.69 -11.94
CA GLU A 29 -10.45 4.76 -12.58
C GLU A 29 -10.60 6.00 -11.69
N ALA A 30 -10.15 5.95 -10.43
CA ALA A 30 -10.17 7.10 -9.55
C ALA A 30 -9.35 8.27 -10.14
N ARG A 31 -9.67 9.51 -9.75
CA ARG A 31 -8.85 10.66 -10.15
C ARG A 31 -7.48 10.63 -9.48
N GLU A 32 -7.45 10.25 -8.20
CA GLU A 32 -6.26 10.22 -7.36
C GLU A 32 -6.33 9.02 -6.42
N LEU A 33 -5.18 8.38 -6.21
CA LEU A 33 -5.03 7.28 -5.26
C LEU A 33 -4.17 7.69 -4.08
N LEU A 34 -4.62 7.29 -2.88
CA LEU A 34 -3.85 7.37 -1.65
C LEU A 34 -3.75 5.99 -1.03
N LEU A 35 -2.54 5.44 -0.97
CA LEU A 35 -2.25 4.18 -0.31
C LEU A 35 -1.53 4.45 1.01
N LEU A 36 -2.14 4.05 2.13
CA LEU A 36 -1.55 4.13 3.46
C LEU A 36 -1.08 2.76 3.92
N VAL A 37 0.17 2.65 4.37
CA VAL A 37 0.74 1.39 4.87
C VAL A 37 1.53 1.63 6.14
N THR A 38 1.22 0.86 7.19
CA THR A 38 1.86 1.00 8.50
C THR A 38 2.28 -0.35 9.06
N GLY A 39 3.43 -0.38 9.73
CA GLY A 39 3.96 -1.52 10.45
C GLY A 39 4.77 -2.50 9.59
N SER A 40 5.76 -3.11 10.23
CA SER A 40 6.74 -4.02 9.61
C SER A 40 6.12 -5.26 8.97
N ALA A 41 4.97 -5.72 9.45
CA ALA A 41 4.23 -6.84 8.88
C ALA A 41 3.81 -6.62 7.40
N LYS A 42 3.88 -5.38 6.91
CA LYS A 42 3.55 -5.00 5.54
C LYS A 42 4.77 -4.64 4.69
N ALA A 43 5.98 -4.64 5.25
CA ALA A 43 7.17 -4.17 4.55
C ALA A 43 7.44 -4.93 3.25
N ASN A 44 7.43 -6.27 3.32
CA ASN A 44 7.65 -7.11 2.15
C ASN A 44 6.62 -6.90 1.03
N ILE A 45 5.33 -6.82 1.38
CA ILE A 45 4.28 -6.67 0.37
C ILE A 45 4.27 -5.27 -0.23
N LEU A 46 4.64 -4.24 0.55
CA LEU A 46 4.82 -2.88 0.07
C LEU A 46 5.94 -2.82 -0.97
N ALA A 47 7.12 -3.37 -0.66
CA ALA A 47 8.25 -3.39 -1.60
C ALA A 47 7.86 -4.07 -2.92
N ARG A 48 7.17 -5.23 -2.84
CA ARG A 48 6.67 -5.91 -4.05
C ARG A 48 5.60 -5.12 -4.81
N ALA A 49 4.80 -4.32 -4.13
CA ALA A 49 3.76 -3.51 -4.76
C ALA A 49 4.32 -2.25 -5.44
N VAL A 50 5.36 -1.63 -4.88
CA VAL A 50 5.90 -0.35 -5.39
C VAL A 50 7.10 -0.55 -6.30
N GLU A 51 7.97 -1.52 -6.01
CA GLU A 51 9.24 -1.73 -6.71
C GLU A 51 9.25 -3.03 -7.55
N GLY A 52 8.31 -3.93 -7.29
CA GLY A 52 8.19 -5.22 -7.98
C GLY A 52 7.45 -5.14 -9.31
N PRO A 53 7.42 -6.26 -10.07
CA PRO A 53 6.71 -6.32 -11.35
C PRO A 53 5.20 -6.18 -11.17
N ILE A 54 4.54 -5.55 -12.14
CA ILE A 54 3.08 -5.48 -12.19
C ILE A 54 2.52 -6.90 -12.44
N THR A 55 1.81 -7.46 -11.47
CA THR A 55 1.29 -8.84 -11.53
C THR A 55 0.00 -9.04 -10.75
N ALA A 56 -0.90 -9.90 -11.26
CA ALA A 56 -2.12 -10.29 -10.56
C ALA A 56 -1.86 -11.04 -9.23
N MET A 57 -0.66 -11.59 -9.03
CA MET A 57 -0.27 -12.22 -7.76
C MET A 57 -0.07 -11.22 -6.62
N VAL A 58 0.14 -9.94 -6.96
CA VAL A 58 0.24 -8.81 -6.04
C VAL A 58 -0.65 -7.71 -6.60
N SER A 59 -1.97 -7.81 -6.41
CA SER A 59 -2.92 -6.86 -7.00
C SER A 59 -2.60 -5.40 -6.71
N ALA A 60 -1.96 -5.10 -5.57
CA ALA A 60 -1.50 -3.76 -5.22
C ALA A 60 -0.44 -3.20 -6.16
N SER A 61 0.30 -4.01 -6.92
CA SER A 61 1.26 -3.52 -7.93
C SER A 61 0.57 -2.76 -9.06
N ALA A 62 -0.75 -2.95 -9.24
CA ALA A 62 -1.52 -2.24 -10.24
C ALA A 62 -1.52 -0.72 -10.03
N ILE A 63 -1.26 -0.23 -8.79
CA ILE A 63 -1.17 1.22 -8.52
C ILE A 63 -0.05 1.90 -9.32
N GLN A 64 0.97 1.16 -9.76
CA GLN A 64 2.05 1.67 -10.62
C GLN A 64 1.54 2.15 -11.99
N LEU A 65 0.35 1.70 -12.42
CA LEU A 65 -0.30 2.12 -13.65
C LEU A 65 -1.10 3.41 -13.50
N HIS A 66 -1.31 3.90 -12.27
CA HIS A 66 -2.13 5.06 -12.01
C HIS A 66 -1.31 6.35 -12.11
N PRO A 67 -1.72 7.34 -12.92
CA PRO A 67 -0.92 8.55 -13.16
C PRO A 67 -0.78 9.45 -11.93
N GLN A 68 -1.71 9.36 -10.96
CA GLN A 68 -1.69 10.14 -9.73
C GLN A 68 -1.88 9.25 -8.49
N CYS A 69 -0.81 8.59 -8.04
CA CYS A 69 -0.82 7.75 -6.85
C CYS A 69 0.17 8.26 -5.80
N LYS A 70 -0.30 8.47 -4.57
CA LYS A 70 0.53 8.81 -3.41
C LYS A 70 0.56 7.64 -2.45
N VAL A 71 1.76 7.24 -2.03
CA VAL A 71 1.98 6.14 -1.09
C VAL A 71 2.56 6.72 0.19
N ILE A 72 1.82 6.60 1.28
CA ILE A 72 2.20 7.08 2.62
C ILE A 72 2.56 5.86 3.46
N VAL A 73 3.78 5.85 3.99
CA VAL A 73 4.36 4.72 4.73
C VAL A 73 4.99 5.21 6.02
N ASP A 74 4.94 4.40 7.06
CA ASP A 74 5.79 4.60 8.24
C ASP A 74 7.18 3.96 8.03
N ALA A 75 8.11 4.26 8.94
CA ALA A 75 9.49 3.78 8.85
C ALA A 75 9.59 2.24 8.86
N ASP A 76 8.69 1.57 9.59
CA ASP A 76 8.65 0.12 9.73
C ASP A 76 8.14 -0.55 8.45
N ALA A 77 7.08 -0.03 7.82
CA ALA A 77 6.60 -0.51 6.53
C ALA A 77 7.62 -0.22 5.42
N ALA A 78 8.36 0.89 5.50
CA ALA A 78 9.41 1.22 4.54
C ALA A 78 10.70 0.39 4.70
N SER A 79 10.80 -0.50 5.68
CA SER A 79 12.06 -1.19 6.02
C SER A 79 12.63 -2.11 4.93
N GLU A 80 11.80 -2.61 4.01
CA GLU A 80 12.24 -3.50 2.91
C GLU A 80 12.33 -2.79 1.54
N LEU A 81 12.04 -1.48 1.48
CA LEU A 81 12.18 -0.70 0.24
C LEU A 81 13.65 -0.57 -0.15
N GLN A 82 13.99 -0.97 -1.37
CA GLN A 82 15.34 -0.84 -1.92
C GLN A 82 15.64 0.60 -2.34
N GLY A 83 14.62 1.33 -2.82
CA GLY A 83 14.72 2.71 -3.26
C GLY A 83 14.60 3.75 -2.14
N ARG A 84 14.65 3.34 -0.87
CA ARG A 84 14.34 4.21 0.28
C ARG A 84 15.14 5.52 0.28
N GLU A 85 16.45 5.45 0.07
CA GLU A 85 17.31 6.65 0.04
C GLU A 85 16.87 7.64 -1.05
N TYR A 86 16.47 7.13 -2.22
CA TYR A 86 15.95 7.95 -3.31
C TYR A 86 14.59 8.56 -2.95
N TYR A 87 13.69 7.80 -2.35
CA TYR A 87 12.38 8.30 -1.93
C TYR A 87 12.50 9.38 -0.85
N ASP A 88 13.38 9.17 0.12
CA ASP A 88 13.66 10.15 1.17
C ASP A 88 14.26 11.42 0.55
N TRP A 89 15.19 11.28 -0.41
CA TRP A 89 15.74 12.42 -1.14
C TRP A 89 14.65 13.19 -1.92
N VAL A 90 13.81 12.49 -2.69
CA VAL A 90 12.69 13.10 -3.42
C VAL A 90 11.75 13.83 -2.45
N PHE A 91 11.39 13.17 -1.35
CA PHE A 91 10.52 13.75 -0.33
C PHE A 91 11.12 15.00 0.28
N GLN A 92 12.45 15.12 0.43
CA GLN A 92 13.12 16.31 0.99
C GLN A 92 13.38 17.43 -0.03
N ASN A 93 13.46 17.13 -1.33
CA ASN A 93 13.89 18.11 -2.33
C ASN A 93 12.77 18.57 -3.28
N GLU A 94 11.79 17.74 -3.62
CA GLU A 94 10.76 18.09 -4.61
C GLU A 94 9.69 19.06 -4.07
N PRO A 95 9.37 20.18 -4.73
CA PRO A 95 8.42 21.19 -4.22
C PRO A 95 7.03 20.64 -3.89
N GLU A 96 6.57 19.58 -4.59
CA GLU A 96 5.26 18.94 -4.36
C GLU A 96 5.07 18.49 -2.90
N TRP A 97 6.16 18.08 -2.23
CA TRP A 97 6.10 17.55 -0.86
C TRP A 97 6.34 18.61 0.21
N ALA A 98 6.58 19.87 -0.16
CA ALA A 98 6.96 20.92 0.79
C ALA A 98 5.93 21.12 1.91
N ALA A 99 4.63 20.97 1.62
CA ALA A 99 3.56 21.10 2.60
C ALA A 99 3.56 20.01 3.69
N PHE A 100 4.27 18.91 3.47
CA PHE A 100 4.32 17.75 4.37
C PHE A 100 5.65 17.64 5.14
N ARG A 101 6.61 18.55 4.89
CA ARG A 101 7.86 18.64 5.64
C ARG A 101 7.61 19.51 6.87
N SER A 102 7.66 18.92 8.06
CA SER A 102 7.63 19.63 9.35
C SER A 102 9.02 19.77 9.94
#